data_AF-A0A3C0EFQ5-F1
#
_entry.id   AF-A0A3C0EFQ5-F1
#
_cell.length_a   1.000
_cell.length_b   1.000
_cell.length_c   1.000
_cell.angle_alpha   90.00
_cell.angle_beta   90.00
_cell.angle_gamma   90.00
#
_symmetry.space_group_name_H-M   'P 1'
#
loop_
_entity.id
_entity.type
_entity.pdbx_description
1 polymer ?
#
loop_
_entity_poly.entity_id
_entity_poly.type
_entity_poly.pdbx_seq_one_letter_code
_entity_poly.pdbx_strand_id
1 'polypeptide(L)'
;MPSSSDWIAVEQKYYAQTVRRQPVVIVRGEGTRVWDADGKEYLDFVAGWAVNNLGHSHPVITQAITEQAGTLLQTSNQFYTVPQLQLAETLIENSCLDQVFFGNSGAEANEGALKLARRYGKLNRDGAYEVITAFNSFHGRTMATVAATGQPHYQESFTPLLPGFVHVDFNDVEAIMNATTDKTAAVFLEPVQGEGGVNIPADDYLSRVREWCDKQGILLMLDEIQTGMGRLGSLFGYQEYGVEPDVMTLAKGLGYGVPIGAFLSKEYCMALVPGDHGSTFGG
;
A
#
# COMPACT_ATOMS: atom_id res chain seq x y z
N MET A 1 11.84 16.32 -31.55
CA MET A 1 11.68 15.14 -30.67
C MET A 1 10.57 14.28 -31.25
N PRO A 2 10.54 12.96 -31.04
CA PRO A 2 9.41 12.13 -31.47
C PRO A 2 8.10 12.64 -30.84
N SER A 3 7.02 12.59 -31.62
CA SER A 3 5.67 13.02 -31.22
C SER A 3 5.03 12.02 -30.26
N SER A 4 3.87 12.37 -29.67
CA SER A 4 3.08 11.41 -28.90
C SER A 4 2.71 10.17 -29.71
N SER A 5 2.34 10.34 -30.99
CA SER A 5 1.99 9.21 -31.86
C SER A 5 3.15 8.24 -32.09
N ASP A 6 4.38 8.76 -32.20
CA ASP A 6 5.57 7.93 -32.40
C ASP A 6 5.80 7.03 -31.17
N TRP A 7 5.69 7.58 -29.96
CA TRP A 7 5.86 6.83 -28.72
C TRP A 7 4.74 5.82 -28.46
N ILE A 8 3.49 6.16 -28.80
CA ILE A 8 2.36 5.23 -28.71
C ILE A 8 2.57 4.04 -29.66
N ALA A 9 3.11 4.26 -30.86
CA ALA A 9 3.43 3.18 -31.79
C ALA A 9 4.56 2.26 -31.26
N VAL A 10 5.54 2.82 -30.56
CA VAL A 10 6.59 2.05 -29.86
C VAL A 10 5.96 1.14 -28.79
N GLU A 11 5.06 1.67 -27.96
CA GLU A 11 4.35 0.87 -26.94
C GLU A 11 3.59 -0.29 -27.58
N GLN A 12 2.80 -0.02 -28.63
CA GLN A 12 2.00 -1.03 -29.33
C GLN A 12 2.86 -2.20 -29.86
N LYS A 13 4.11 -1.92 -30.20
CA LYS A 13 5.03 -2.94 -30.72
C LYS A 13 5.72 -3.75 -29.63
N TYR A 14 6.07 -3.11 -28.51
CA TYR A 14 7.06 -3.67 -27.58
C TYR A 14 6.55 -3.88 -26.15
N TYR A 15 5.45 -3.25 -25.73
CA TYR A 15 5.01 -3.26 -24.33
C TYR A 15 3.74 -4.09 -24.13
N ALA A 16 3.68 -4.82 -23.01
CA ALA A 16 2.49 -5.57 -22.63
C ALA A 16 1.38 -4.61 -22.17
N GLN A 17 0.24 -4.61 -22.87
CA GLN A 17 -0.86 -3.67 -22.65
C GLN A 17 -1.79 -4.13 -21.51
N THR A 18 -1.25 -4.23 -20.30
CA THR A 18 -2.00 -4.66 -19.10
C THR A 18 -2.76 -3.52 -18.41
N VAL A 19 -2.63 -2.28 -18.91
CA VAL A 19 -3.32 -1.08 -18.40
C VAL A 19 -3.87 -0.29 -19.58
N ARG A 20 -5.10 0.21 -19.46
CA ARG A 20 -5.68 1.12 -20.46
C ARG A 20 -5.11 2.52 -20.28
N ARG A 21 -4.23 2.94 -21.20
CA ARG A 21 -3.64 4.29 -21.18
C ARG A 21 -4.51 5.32 -21.88
N GLN A 22 -4.45 6.56 -21.41
CA GLN A 22 -4.91 7.71 -22.19
C GLN A 22 -3.86 8.02 -23.28
N PRO A 23 -4.26 8.54 -24.45
CA PRO A 23 -3.33 8.82 -25.56
C PRO A 23 -2.55 10.13 -25.32
N VAL A 24 -1.89 10.24 -24.17
CA VAL A 24 -1.08 11.39 -23.74
C VAL A 24 0.29 10.88 -23.31
N VAL A 25 1.35 11.37 -23.97
CA VAL A 25 2.73 10.96 -23.68
C VAL A 25 3.42 12.04 -22.88
N ILE A 26 3.35 11.95 -21.55
CA ILE A 26 3.98 12.91 -20.64
C ILE A 26 5.50 12.75 -20.68
N VAL A 27 6.23 13.85 -20.90
CA VAL A 27 7.70 13.87 -21.00
C VAL A 27 8.38 14.81 -20.01
N ARG A 28 7.62 15.72 -19.38
CA ARG A 28 8.13 16.65 -18.36
C ARG A 28 7.06 16.89 -17.31
N GLY A 29 7.48 17.00 -16.05
CA GLY A 29 6.61 17.39 -14.93
C GLY A 29 7.32 18.37 -14.01
N GLU A 30 6.56 19.34 -13.48
CA GLU A 30 7.03 20.37 -12.55
C GLU A 30 5.87 20.82 -11.65
N GLY A 31 6.00 20.62 -10.34
CA GLY A 31 4.93 20.94 -9.38
C GLY A 31 3.65 20.18 -9.75
N THR A 32 2.55 20.87 -9.99
CA THR A 32 1.28 20.24 -10.39
C THR A 32 1.09 20.15 -11.91
N ARG A 33 2.08 20.55 -12.71
CA ARG A 33 1.96 20.63 -14.17
C ARG A 33 2.77 19.56 -14.87
N VAL A 34 2.27 19.09 -16.00
CA VAL A 34 2.96 18.16 -16.89
C VAL A 34 2.86 18.63 -18.34
N TRP A 35 3.85 18.28 -19.16
CA TRP A 35 3.88 18.57 -20.60
C TRP A 35 4.03 17.27 -21.38
N ASP A 36 3.24 17.12 -22.44
CA ASP A 36 3.36 15.99 -23.35
C ASP A 36 4.45 16.20 -24.42
N ALA A 37 4.72 15.14 -25.18
CA ALA A 37 5.72 15.13 -26.24
C ALA A 37 5.43 16.14 -27.38
N ASP A 38 4.17 16.56 -27.52
CA ASP A 38 3.74 17.55 -28.52
C ASP A 38 3.76 19.00 -27.96
N GLY A 39 4.20 19.16 -26.69
CA GLY A 39 4.38 20.43 -26.02
C GLY A 39 3.13 20.98 -25.33
N LYS A 40 2.03 20.23 -25.28
CA LYS A 40 0.81 20.66 -24.59
C LYS A 40 0.97 20.49 -23.09
N GLU A 41 0.55 21.50 -22.37
CA GLU A 41 0.55 21.54 -20.90
C GLU A 41 -0.76 21.03 -20.32
N TYR A 42 -0.67 20.34 -19.19
CA TYR A 42 -1.79 19.84 -18.39
C TYR A 42 -1.58 20.15 -16.91
N LEU A 43 -2.68 20.37 -16.20
CA LEU A 43 -2.72 20.32 -14.75
C LEU A 43 -3.01 18.88 -14.32
N ASP A 44 -2.12 18.29 -13.52
CA ASP A 44 -2.21 16.88 -13.10
C ASP A 44 -3.04 16.75 -11.81
N PHE A 45 -4.26 16.26 -11.95
CA PHE A 45 -5.15 15.89 -10.84
C PHE A 45 -5.06 14.40 -10.47
N VAL A 46 -4.30 13.60 -11.22
CA VAL A 46 -4.11 12.17 -10.97
C VAL A 46 -2.94 11.96 -9.99
N ALA A 47 -1.91 12.79 -10.08
CA ALA A 47 -0.72 12.76 -9.23
C ALA A 47 -0.10 11.35 -9.12
N GLY A 48 -0.06 10.63 -10.25
CA GLY A 48 0.44 9.25 -10.29
C GLY A 48 -0.37 8.26 -9.45
N TRP A 49 -1.70 8.44 -9.35
CA TRP A 49 -2.57 7.69 -8.44
C TRP A 49 -2.18 7.89 -6.97
N ALA A 50 -2.01 9.16 -6.58
CA ALA A 50 -1.57 9.61 -5.25
C ALA A 50 -0.13 9.23 -4.87
N VAL A 51 0.77 9.10 -5.85
CA VAL A 51 2.22 8.94 -5.62
C VAL A 51 2.90 10.30 -5.42
N ASN A 52 2.54 11.28 -6.24
CA ASN A 52 3.25 12.55 -6.36
C ASN A 52 2.68 13.61 -5.41
N ASN A 53 2.62 13.30 -4.10
CA ASN A 53 1.99 14.17 -3.09
C ASN A 53 2.65 15.57 -3.01
N LEU A 54 3.95 15.68 -3.30
CA LEU A 54 4.70 16.95 -3.34
C LEU A 54 4.83 17.55 -4.75
N GLY A 55 4.02 17.09 -5.72
CA GLY A 55 4.11 17.47 -7.13
C GLY A 55 5.15 16.68 -7.90
N HIS A 56 5.54 17.12 -9.10
CA HIS A 56 6.55 16.51 -9.96
C HIS A 56 7.91 17.22 -9.83
N SER A 57 8.99 16.45 -9.88
CA SER A 57 10.38 16.94 -9.90
C SER A 57 10.76 17.88 -8.75
N HIS A 58 10.25 17.63 -7.53
CA HIS A 58 10.49 18.47 -6.37
C HIS A 58 11.99 18.57 -6.08
N PRO A 59 12.57 19.80 -6.00
CA PRO A 59 14.02 19.99 -6.02
C PRO A 59 14.74 19.30 -4.86
N VAL A 60 14.14 19.29 -3.66
CA VAL A 60 14.71 18.62 -2.48
C VAL A 60 14.83 17.11 -2.68
N ILE A 61 13.82 16.47 -3.29
CA ILE A 61 13.83 15.01 -3.49
C ILE A 61 14.77 14.64 -4.64
N THR A 62 14.76 15.43 -5.72
CA THR A 62 15.70 15.27 -6.84
C THR A 62 17.15 15.32 -6.36
N GLN A 63 17.47 16.28 -5.48
CA GLN A 63 18.81 16.39 -4.90
C GLN A 63 19.15 15.18 -4.04
N ALA A 64 18.26 14.77 -3.11
CA ALA A 64 18.47 13.62 -2.24
C ALA A 64 18.72 12.32 -3.03
N ILE A 65 17.93 12.07 -4.09
CA ILE A 65 18.11 10.92 -4.99
C ILE A 65 19.47 10.99 -5.69
N THR A 66 19.85 12.17 -6.21
CA THR A 66 21.11 12.34 -6.95
C THR A 66 22.32 12.10 -6.05
N GLU A 67 22.30 12.66 -4.84
CA GLU A 67 23.37 12.49 -3.85
C GLU A 67 23.50 11.03 -3.40
N GLN A 68 22.38 10.38 -3.06
CA GLN A 68 22.40 8.98 -2.64
C GLN A 68 22.84 8.06 -3.79
N ALA A 69 22.42 8.35 -5.03
CA ALA A 69 22.82 7.58 -6.21
C ALA A 69 24.32 7.68 -6.50
N GLY A 70 24.93 8.84 -6.27
CA GLY A 70 26.38 9.03 -6.37
C GLY A 70 27.17 8.43 -5.19
N THR A 71 26.49 8.07 -4.10
CA THR A 71 27.10 7.57 -2.87
C THR A 71 26.99 6.04 -2.77
N LEU A 72 25.77 5.51 -2.67
CA LEU A 72 25.51 4.08 -2.47
C LEU A 72 24.03 3.76 -2.72
N LEU A 73 23.72 2.93 -3.73
CA LEU A 73 22.33 2.59 -4.08
C LEU A 73 21.82 1.29 -3.47
N GLN A 74 22.64 0.23 -3.40
CA GLN A 74 22.16 -1.08 -2.99
C GLN A 74 23.28 -1.89 -2.32
N THR A 75 22.97 -2.44 -1.16
CA THR A 75 23.87 -3.34 -0.41
C THR A 75 23.20 -4.64 0.04
N SER A 76 21.92 -4.86 -0.29
CA SER A 76 21.05 -5.90 0.27
C SER A 76 20.78 -5.73 1.78
N ASN A 77 19.79 -6.46 2.30
CA ASN A 77 19.46 -6.52 3.72
C ASN A 77 20.50 -7.28 4.58
N GLN A 78 21.64 -7.70 4.00
CA GLN A 78 22.74 -8.28 4.77
C GLN A 78 23.59 -7.23 5.50
N PHE A 79 23.59 -5.98 5.01
CA PHE A 79 24.39 -4.90 5.57
C PHE A 79 23.49 -3.76 6.02
N TYR A 80 23.93 -3.04 7.05
CA TYR A 80 23.25 -1.85 7.53
C TYR A 80 23.50 -0.67 6.58
N THR A 81 22.47 0.13 6.34
CA THR A 81 22.60 1.45 5.71
C THR A 81 21.97 2.52 6.59
N VAL A 82 22.62 3.68 6.67
CA VAL A 82 22.15 4.80 7.49
C VAL A 82 20.79 5.33 7.00
N PRO A 83 20.54 5.54 5.69
CA PRO A 83 19.25 6.06 5.22
C PRO A 83 18.06 5.16 5.55
N GLN A 84 18.22 3.83 5.48
CA GLN A 84 17.16 2.88 5.83
C GLN A 84 16.77 2.99 7.31
N LEU A 85 17.77 3.09 8.20
CA LEU A 85 17.52 3.22 9.64
C LEU A 85 16.93 4.59 10.02
N GLN A 86 17.37 5.67 9.36
CA GLN A 86 16.80 7.00 9.56
C GLN A 86 15.34 7.07 9.10
N LEU A 87 15.00 6.43 7.97
CA LEU A 87 13.61 6.31 7.52
C LEU A 87 12.79 5.49 8.51
N ALA A 88 13.34 4.39 9.03
CA ALA A 88 12.67 3.58 10.04
C ALA A 88 12.35 4.40 11.30
N GLU A 89 13.35 5.06 11.88
CA GLU A 89 13.19 5.95 13.04
C GLU A 89 12.12 7.02 12.77
N THR A 90 12.21 7.71 11.64
CA THR A 90 11.25 8.77 11.27
C THR A 90 9.81 8.24 11.20
N LEU A 91 9.58 7.07 10.59
CA LEU A 91 8.24 6.51 10.48
C LEU A 91 7.69 6.06 11.84
N ILE A 92 8.52 5.41 12.65
CA ILE A 92 8.12 4.91 13.97
C ILE A 92 7.81 6.07 14.92
N GLU A 93 8.68 7.07 15.03
CA GLU A 93 8.48 8.23 15.91
C GLU A 93 7.24 9.08 15.56
N ASN A 94 6.73 8.96 14.33
CA ASN A 94 5.55 9.69 13.86
C ASN A 94 4.29 8.80 13.74
N SER A 95 4.34 7.56 14.24
CA SER A 95 3.21 6.60 14.18
C SER A 95 2.91 5.96 15.54
N CYS A 96 1.80 5.22 15.62
CA CYS A 96 1.46 4.37 16.78
C CYS A 96 2.07 2.96 16.71
N LEU A 97 3.05 2.73 15.82
CA LEU A 97 3.62 1.42 15.51
C LEU A 97 5.07 1.37 15.94
N ASP A 98 5.61 0.18 16.14
CA ASP A 98 6.91 -0.01 16.81
C ASP A 98 8.01 -0.54 15.88
N GLN A 99 7.62 -1.22 14.79
CA GLN A 99 8.56 -1.88 13.88
C GLN A 99 8.14 -1.70 12.43
N VAL A 100 9.13 -1.68 11.52
CA VAL A 100 8.92 -1.51 10.08
C VAL A 100 9.78 -2.49 9.27
N PHE A 101 9.22 -2.97 8.17
CA PHE A 101 9.94 -3.67 7.12
C PHE A 101 9.77 -2.95 5.78
N PHE A 102 10.84 -2.84 5.00
CA PHE A 102 10.84 -2.19 3.69
C PHE A 102 10.87 -3.20 2.54
N GLY A 103 10.00 -2.96 1.56
CA GLY A 103 9.95 -3.60 0.24
C GLY A 103 9.95 -2.55 -0.87
N ASN A 104 9.46 -2.90 -2.05
CA ASN A 104 9.59 -2.09 -3.27
C ASN A 104 8.25 -1.53 -3.77
N SER A 105 7.13 -2.06 -3.28
CA SER A 105 5.80 -1.68 -3.75
C SER A 105 4.74 -1.90 -2.68
N GLY A 106 3.58 -1.29 -2.88
CA GLY A 106 2.41 -1.53 -2.04
C GLY A 106 1.95 -3.00 -2.05
N ALA A 107 2.07 -3.69 -3.20
CA ALA A 107 1.72 -5.11 -3.26
C ALA A 107 2.67 -5.96 -2.41
N GLU A 108 3.97 -5.67 -2.39
CA GLU A 108 4.94 -6.35 -1.51
C GLU A 108 4.71 -6.03 -0.03
N ALA A 109 4.40 -4.77 0.30
CA ALA A 109 4.03 -4.37 1.65
C ALA A 109 2.81 -5.16 2.14
N ASN A 110 1.77 -5.26 1.31
CA ASN A 110 0.56 -6.01 1.63
C ASN A 110 0.83 -7.53 1.72
N GLU A 111 1.66 -8.12 0.86
CA GLU A 111 2.11 -9.52 1.00
C GLU A 111 2.81 -9.75 2.35
N GLY A 112 3.70 -8.83 2.76
CA GLY A 112 4.38 -8.88 4.06
C GLY A 112 3.41 -8.82 5.24
N ALA A 113 2.48 -7.86 5.20
CA ALA A 113 1.45 -7.68 6.22
C ALA A 113 0.49 -8.88 6.30
N LEU A 114 0.10 -9.46 5.17
CA LEU A 114 -0.76 -10.66 5.13
C LEU A 114 -0.03 -11.91 5.65
N LYS A 115 1.28 -12.05 5.36
CA LYS A 115 2.12 -13.11 5.95
C LYS A 115 2.24 -12.94 7.46
N LEU A 116 2.40 -11.70 7.93
CA LEU A 116 2.41 -11.36 9.35
C LEU A 116 1.11 -11.80 10.03
N ALA A 117 -0.04 -11.43 9.49
CA ALA A 117 -1.35 -11.80 10.04
C ALA A 117 -1.56 -13.32 10.13
N ARG A 118 -1.21 -14.05 9.06
CA ARG A 118 -1.31 -15.53 9.05
C ARG A 118 -0.39 -16.17 10.06
N ARG A 119 0.84 -15.68 10.20
CA ARG A 119 1.79 -16.21 11.19
C ARG A 119 1.35 -15.87 12.62
N TYR A 120 0.84 -14.66 12.84
CA TYR A 120 0.28 -14.26 14.12
C TYR A 120 -0.89 -15.17 14.52
N GLY A 121 -1.86 -15.40 13.62
CA GLY A 121 -2.98 -16.31 13.87
C GLY A 121 -2.52 -17.75 14.08
N LYS A 122 -1.48 -18.20 13.38
CA LYS A 122 -0.88 -19.52 13.58
C LYS A 122 -0.30 -19.71 14.98
N LEU A 123 0.34 -18.69 15.53
CA LEU A 123 1.03 -18.76 16.83
C LEU A 123 0.12 -18.43 18.01
N ASN A 124 -0.86 -17.53 17.82
CA ASN A 124 -1.61 -16.94 18.92
C ASN A 124 -3.12 -17.23 18.87
N ARG A 125 -3.63 -17.86 17.80
CA ARG A 125 -5.07 -18.09 17.58
C ARG A 125 -5.36 -19.47 16.97
N ASP A 126 -4.82 -20.53 17.56
CA ASP A 126 -5.11 -21.93 17.21
C ASP A 126 -5.00 -22.28 15.72
N GLY A 127 -4.15 -21.58 14.96
CA GLY A 127 -4.00 -21.83 13.52
C GLY A 127 -4.83 -20.93 12.61
N ALA A 128 -5.48 -19.89 13.14
CA ALA A 128 -6.22 -18.91 12.36
C ALA A 128 -5.36 -18.32 11.24
N TYR A 129 -5.97 -18.14 10.06
CA TYR A 129 -5.29 -17.66 8.86
C TYR A 129 -6.19 -16.82 7.95
N GLU A 130 -7.48 -16.73 8.24
CA GLU A 130 -8.44 -15.97 7.45
C GLU A 130 -8.28 -14.48 7.71
N VAL A 131 -8.34 -13.70 6.64
CA VAL A 131 -8.33 -12.24 6.68
C VAL A 131 -9.64 -11.75 6.08
N ILE A 132 -10.39 -10.96 6.84
CA ILE A 132 -11.60 -10.30 6.35
C ILE A 132 -11.17 -9.04 5.61
N THR A 133 -11.61 -8.89 4.36
CA THR A 133 -11.44 -7.67 3.55
C THR A 133 -12.79 -7.18 3.05
N ALA A 134 -12.83 -5.99 2.46
CA ALA A 134 -14.09 -5.40 1.99
C ALA A 134 -14.26 -5.52 0.46
N PHE A 135 -15.50 -5.65 -0.01
CA PHE A 135 -15.83 -5.45 -1.42
C PHE A 135 -15.43 -4.05 -1.87
N ASN A 136 -15.09 -3.92 -3.16
CA ASN A 136 -14.54 -2.72 -3.80
C ASN A 136 -13.13 -2.31 -3.35
N SER A 137 -12.49 -3.06 -2.43
CA SER A 137 -11.12 -2.75 -2.02
C SER A 137 -10.10 -2.98 -3.14
N PHE A 138 -8.90 -2.42 -3.01
CA PHE A 138 -7.75 -2.74 -3.85
C PHE A 138 -6.46 -2.85 -3.05
N HIS A 139 -5.93 -4.07 -2.94
CA HIS A 139 -4.73 -4.36 -2.15
C HIS A 139 -3.53 -4.80 -3.00
N GLY A 140 -3.68 -4.89 -4.33
CA GLY A 140 -2.58 -5.22 -5.24
C GLY A 140 -2.95 -6.25 -6.30
N ARG A 141 -1.93 -6.73 -7.02
CA ARG A 141 -2.08 -7.63 -8.17
C ARG A 141 -1.21 -8.89 -8.09
N THR A 142 -0.56 -9.15 -6.95
CA THR A 142 0.11 -10.43 -6.68
C THR A 142 -0.91 -11.48 -6.26
N MET A 143 -0.55 -12.77 -6.25
CA MET A 143 -1.54 -13.83 -6.01
C MET A 143 -2.26 -13.75 -4.66
N ALA A 144 -1.61 -13.31 -3.57
CA ALA A 144 -2.31 -13.11 -2.30
C ALA A 144 -3.08 -11.79 -2.30
N THR A 145 -2.51 -10.71 -2.83
CA THR A 145 -3.16 -9.39 -2.79
C THR A 145 -4.34 -9.27 -3.75
N VAL A 146 -4.33 -9.98 -4.88
CA VAL A 146 -5.48 -10.09 -5.78
C VAL A 146 -6.60 -10.92 -5.15
N ALA A 147 -6.25 -11.93 -4.34
CA ALA A 147 -7.21 -12.68 -3.55
C ALA A 147 -7.80 -11.85 -2.39
N ALA A 148 -7.03 -10.92 -1.84
CA ALA A 148 -7.50 -9.97 -0.83
C ALA A 148 -8.35 -8.83 -1.43
N THR A 149 -8.08 -8.43 -2.67
CA THR A 149 -8.77 -7.35 -3.40
C THR A 149 -10.22 -7.70 -3.68
N GLY A 150 -11.17 -6.95 -3.12
CA GLY A 150 -12.61 -7.24 -3.19
C GLY A 150 -13.30 -6.86 -4.51
N GLN A 151 -12.63 -7.04 -5.65
CA GLN A 151 -13.16 -6.68 -6.97
C GLN A 151 -13.13 -7.91 -7.92
N PRO A 152 -14.29 -8.56 -8.18
CA PRO A 152 -14.35 -9.81 -8.93
C PRO A 152 -13.65 -9.78 -10.31
N HIS A 153 -13.75 -8.65 -11.03
CA HIS A 153 -13.13 -8.52 -12.35
C HIS A 153 -11.59 -8.61 -12.33
N TYR A 154 -10.94 -8.31 -11.20
CA TYR A 154 -9.49 -8.55 -11.03
C TYR A 154 -9.17 -9.99 -10.68
N GLN A 155 -10.12 -10.77 -10.18
CA GLN A 155 -9.94 -12.13 -9.66
C GLN A 155 -10.27 -13.22 -10.69
N GLU A 156 -11.33 -13.04 -11.48
CA GLU A 156 -11.95 -14.08 -12.32
C GLU A 156 -10.95 -14.87 -13.16
N SER A 157 -10.00 -14.16 -13.78
CA SER A 157 -8.99 -14.75 -14.68
C SER A 157 -7.88 -15.53 -13.98
N PHE A 158 -7.78 -15.47 -12.65
CA PHE A 158 -6.71 -16.10 -11.84
C PHE A 158 -7.21 -17.17 -10.88
N THR A 159 -8.46 -17.61 -11.04
CA THR A 159 -9.03 -18.68 -10.22
C THR A 159 -8.36 -20.04 -10.51
N PRO A 160 -8.15 -20.91 -9.50
CA PRO A 160 -8.48 -20.73 -8.09
C PRO A 160 -7.53 -19.76 -7.36
N LEU A 161 -8.10 -18.90 -6.52
CA LEU A 161 -7.37 -17.92 -5.72
C LEU A 161 -6.68 -18.57 -4.51
N LEU A 162 -5.72 -17.86 -3.92
CA LEU A 162 -5.16 -18.22 -2.62
C LEU A 162 -6.29 -18.22 -1.57
N PRO A 163 -6.56 -19.33 -0.86
CA PRO A 163 -7.62 -19.39 0.14
C PRO A 163 -7.28 -18.55 1.38
N GLY A 164 -8.30 -18.25 2.19
CA GLY A 164 -8.14 -17.52 3.46
C GLY A 164 -8.50 -16.05 3.40
N PHE A 165 -9.34 -15.65 2.45
CA PHE A 165 -9.91 -14.31 2.40
C PHE A 165 -11.44 -14.40 2.44
N VAL A 166 -12.05 -13.55 3.25
CA VAL A 166 -13.51 -13.42 3.37
C VAL A 166 -13.86 -11.98 3.02
N HIS A 167 -14.70 -11.78 2.01
CA HIS A 167 -15.11 -10.45 1.58
C HIS A 167 -16.47 -10.09 2.18
N VAL A 168 -16.55 -8.88 2.75
CA VAL A 168 -17.79 -8.31 3.32
C VAL A 168 -18.06 -6.93 2.71
N ASP A 169 -19.27 -6.40 2.86
CA ASP A 169 -19.57 -5.06 2.39
C ASP A 169 -18.75 -4.01 3.16
N PHE A 170 -18.19 -3.03 2.45
CA PHE A 170 -17.49 -1.90 3.06
C PHE A 170 -18.48 -1.02 3.83
N ASN A 171 -18.02 -0.39 4.91
CA ASN A 171 -18.86 0.43 5.78
C ASN A 171 -20.01 -0.35 6.48
N ASP A 172 -19.87 -1.68 6.61
CA ASP A 172 -20.79 -2.56 7.35
C ASP A 172 -20.04 -3.35 8.44
N VAL A 173 -20.09 -2.85 9.67
CA VAL A 173 -19.47 -3.52 10.84
C VAL A 173 -20.18 -4.84 11.17
N GLU A 174 -21.50 -4.93 11.00
CA GLU A 174 -22.23 -6.14 11.33
C GLU A 174 -21.84 -7.28 10.38
N ALA A 175 -21.57 -6.97 9.11
CA ALA A 175 -21.03 -7.94 8.17
C ALA A 175 -19.66 -8.49 8.61
N ILE A 176 -18.76 -7.64 9.13
CA ILE A 176 -17.47 -8.06 9.71
C ILE A 176 -17.71 -8.97 10.93
N MET A 177 -18.62 -8.57 11.83
CA MET A 177 -18.95 -9.34 13.03
C MET A 177 -19.48 -10.74 12.68
N ASN A 178 -20.39 -10.82 11.70
CA ASN A 178 -20.98 -12.08 11.24
C ASN A 178 -19.97 -12.97 10.49
N ALA A 179 -19.02 -12.38 9.78
CA ALA A 179 -17.97 -13.10 9.07
C ALA A 179 -16.81 -13.58 9.97
N THR A 180 -16.72 -13.06 11.20
CA THR A 180 -15.65 -13.42 12.14
C THR A 180 -15.85 -14.83 12.68
N THR A 181 -14.83 -15.68 12.52
CA THR A 181 -14.82 -17.06 13.02
C THR A 181 -13.58 -17.32 13.88
N ASP A 182 -13.46 -18.54 14.42
CA ASP A 182 -12.25 -19.04 15.08
C ASP A 182 -11.03 -19.06 14.15
N LYS A 183 -11.23 -19.08 12.84
CA LYS A 183 -10.16 -19.05 11.83
C LYS A 183 -9.73 -17.64 11.44
N THR A 184 -10.43 -16.59 11.90
CA THR A 184 -10.10 -15.20 11.58
C THR A 184 -8.87 -14.74 12.37
N ALA A 185 -7.86 -14.25 11.65
CA ALA A 185 -6.65 -13.69 12.21
C ALA A 185 -6.64 -12.15 12.15
N ALA A 186 -7.26 -11.56 11.13
CA ALA A 186 -7.25 -10.11 10.94
C ALA A 186 -8.45 -9.59 10.13
N VAL A 187 -8.70 -8.29 10.28
CA VAL A 187 -9.51 -7.44 9.39
C VAL A 187 -8.54 -6.50 8.68
N PHE A 188 -8.58 -6.45 7.34
CA PHE A 188 -7.69 -5.63 6.53
C PHE A 188 -8.50 -4.71 5.60
N LEU A 189 -8.40 -3.40 5.85
CA LEU A 189 -9.25 -2.38 5.23
C LEU A 189 -8.43 -1.18 4.76
N GLU A 190 -8.93 -0.46 3.77
CA GLU A 190 -8.47 0.91 3.47
C GLU A 190 -9.23 1.89 4.38
N PRO A 191 -8.60 2.94 4.96
CA PRO A 191 -9.34 3.97 5.68
C PRO A 191 -10.40 4.67 4.80
N VAL A 192 -10.05 4.91 3.54
CA VAL A 192 -10.93 5.36 2.45
C VAL A 192 -10.59 4.52 1.23
N GLN A 193 -11.57 3.85 0.63
CA GLN A 193 -11.29 3.04 -0.56
C GLN A 193 -10.96 3.92 -1.75
N GLY A 194 -9.75 3.82 -2.28
CA GLY A 194 -9.28 4.64 -3.39
C GLY A 194 -9.85 4.17 -4.72
N GLU A 195 -9.33 3.02 -5.20
CA GLU A 195 -9.71 2.45 -6.51
C GLU A 195 -11.20 2.05 -6.57
N GLY A 196 -11.80 1.71 -5.42
CA GLY A 196 -13.22 1.39 -5.30
C GLY A 196 -14.18 2.55 -5.58
N GLY A 197 -13.67 3.78 -5.76
CA GLY A 197 -14.47 4.95 -6.11
C GLY A 197 -14.36 6.13 -5.16
N VAL A 198 -13.29 6.22 -4.36
CA VAL A 198 -13.16 7.22 -3.28
C VAL A 198 -14.33 7.10 -2.28
N ASN A 199 -14.52 5.88 -1.76
CA ASN A 199 -15.60 5.58 -0.82
C ASN A 199 -15.16 5.97 0.60
N ILE A 200 -15.72 7.07 1.10
CA ILE A 200 -15.50 7.55 2.47
C ILE A 200 -16.50 6.80 3.38
N PRO A 201 -16.05 6.06 4.40
CA PRO A 201 -16.94 5.37 5.33
C PRO A 201 -17.63 6.36 6.27
N ALA A 202 -18.59 5.87 7.07
CA ALA A 202 -19.14 6.65 8.18
C ALA A 202 -18.06 6.94 9.24
N ASP A 203 -18.15 8.08 9.90
CA ASP A 203 -17.15 8.54 10.88
C ASP A 203 -16.89 7.53 12.00
N ASP A 204 -17.90 6.76 12.40
CA ASP A 204 -17.80 5.75 13.46
C ASP A 204 -17.36 4.36 12.97
N TYR A 205 -17.27 4.13 11.65
CA TYR A 205 -17.02 2.80 11.08
C TYR A 205 -15.72 2.18 11.58
N LEU A 206 -14.58 2.84 11.37
CA LEU A 206 -13.28 2.30 11.77
C LEU A 206 -13.16 2.13 13.28
N SER A 207 -13.78 3.03 14.06
CA SER A 207 -13.79 2.94 15.53
C SER A 207 -14.52 1.69 16.01
N ARG A 208 -15.68 1.39 15.41
CA ARG A 208 -16.45 0.18 15.70
C ARG A 208 -15.76 -1.09 15.23
N VAL A 209 -15.06 -1.06 14.09
CA VAL A 209 -14.21 -2.18 13.65
C VAL A 209 -13.08 -2.44 14.63
N ARG A 210 -12.40 -1.38 15.10
CA ARG A 210 -11.33 -1.48 16.11
C ARG A 210 -11.83 -2.12 17.40
N GLU A 211 -12.95 -1.62 17.94
CA GLU A 211 -13.57 -2.20 19.14
C GLU A 211 -13.90 -3.68 18.97
N TRP A 212 -14.38 -4.08 17.79
CA TRP A 212 -14.63 -5.48 17.49
C TRP A 212 -13.35 -6.30 17.43
N CYS A 213 -12.32 -5.80 16.75
CA CYS A 213 -11.02 -6.47 16.65
C CYS A 213 -10.42 -6.71 18.04
N ASP A 214 -10.49 -5.71 18.92
CA ASP A 214 -10.04 -5.82 20.32
C ASP A 214 -10.82 -6.87 21.09
N LYS A 215 -12.15 -6.85 20.98
CA LYS A 215 -13.03 -7.82 21.64
C LYS A 215 -12.76 -9.26 21.21
N GLN A 216 -12.42 -9.46 19.94
CA GLN A 216 -12.17 -10.79 19.37
C GLN A 216 -10.70 -11.22 19.47
N GLY A 217 -9.79 -10.30 19.81
CA GLY A 217 -8.34 -10.53 19.79
C GLY A 217 -7.78 -10.79 18.39
N ILE A 218 -8.35 -10.18 17.36
CA ILE A 218 -7.87 -10.22 15.97
C ILE A 218 -7.19 -8.90 15.61
N LEU A 219 -6.32 -8.91 14.60
CA LEU A 219 -5.60 -7.71 14.19
C LEU A 219 -6.49 -6.79 13.35
N LEU A 220 -6.47 -5.49 13.62
CA LEU A 220 -6.89 -4.47 12.65
C LEU A 220 -5.68 -4.05 11.83
N MET A 221 -5.78 -4.20 10.52
CA MET A 221 -4.76 -3.80 9.58
C MET A 221 -5.32 -2.72 8.66
N LEU A 222 -4.56 -1.65 8.44
CA LEU A 222 -4.96 -0.56 7.55
C LEU A 222 -4.03 -0.46 6.33
N ASP A 223 -4.62 -0.55 5.15
CA ASP A 223 -3.97 -0.26 3.87
C ASP A 223 -3.93 1.25 3.66
N GLU A 224 -2.80 1.84 4.00
CA GLU A 224 -2.55 3.28 3.91
C GLU A 224 -1.67 3.63 2.71
N ILE A 225 -1.56 2.72 1.73
CA ILE A 225 -0.77 2.94 0.52
C ILE A 225 -1.26 4.19 -0.21
N GLN A 226 -2.58 4.41 -0.26
CA GLN A 226 -3.17 5.57 -0.94
C GLN A 226 -3.53 6.72 0.00
N THR A 227 -4.02 6.42 1.21
CA THR A 227 -4.51 7.42 2.18
C THR A 227 -3.43 8.01 3.07
N GLY A 228 -2.29 7.34 3.20
CA GLY A 228 -1.17 7.79 4.00
C GLY A 228 -0.35 8.89 3.32
N MET A 229 0.74 9.25 3.98
CA MET A 229 1.72 10.25 3.55
C MET A 229 1.10 11.62 3.25
N GLY A 230 0.21 12.10 4.13
CA GLY A 230 -0.37 13.43 4.04
C GLY A 230 -1.66 13.54 3.22
N ARG A 231 -2.15 12.45 2.61
CA ARG A 231 -3.22 12.52 1.61
C ARG A 231 -4.57 12.97 2.18
N LEU A 232 -4.89 12.55 3.41
CA LEU A 232 -6.18 12.88 4.04
C LEU A 232 -6.14 14.17 4.90
N GLY A 233 -4.97 14.76 5.15
CA GLY A 233 -4.79 15.95 5.99
C GLY A 233 -3.75 15.74 7.08
N SER A 234 -3.76 14.57 7.69
CA SER A 234 -2.75 14.05 8.61
C SER A 234 -1.66 13.25 7.87
N LEU A 235 -0.58 12.92 8.58
CA LEU A 235 0.49 12.09 8.02
C LEU A 235 -0.03 10.70 7.62
N PHE A 236 -0.84 10.07 8.46
CA PHE A 236 -1.49 8.79 8.20
C PHE A 236 -2.99 8.89 8.40
N GLY A 237 -3.78 8.31 7.50
CA GLY A 237 -5.24 8.38 7.51
C GLY A 237 -5.89 7.88 8.80
N TYR A 238 -5.29 6.90 9.48
CA TYR A 238 -5.76 6.41 10.78
C TYR A 238 -5.84 7.53 11.84
N GLN A 239 -5.00 8.56 11.71
CA GLN A 239 -4.98 9.73 12.61
C GLN A 239 -6.20 10.63 12.40
N GLU A 240 -6.69 10.78 11.16
CA GLU A 240 -7.94 11.52 10.89
C GLU A 240 -9.15 10.85 11.55
N TYR A 241 -9.17 9.51 11.55
CA TYR A 241 -10.26 8.74 12.16
C TYR A 241 -10.05 8.47 13.66
N GLY A 242 -8.89 8.82 14.22
CA GLY A 242 -8.57 8.57 15.63
C GLY A 242 -8.51 7.09 16.02
N VAL A 243 -8.16 6.20 15.08
CA VAL A 243 -8.16 4.74 15.28
C VAL A 243 -6.76 4.18 15.04
N GLU A 244 -6.13 3.59 16.05
CA GLU A 244 -4.82 2.97 15.87
C GLU A 244 -4.92 1.56 15.28
N PRO A 245 -4.25 1.27 14.14
CA PRO A 245 -4.12 -0.09 13.64
C PRO A 245 -3.06 -0.89 14.41
N ASP A 246 -3.13 -2.21 14.26
CA ASP A 246 -2.06 -3.11 14.70
C ASP A 246 -0.97 -3.26 13.62
N VAL A 247 -1.36 -3.13 12.35
CA VAL A 247 -0.48 -3.16 11.18
C VAL A 247 -0.90 -2.10 10.18
N MET A 248 0.04 -1.38 9.59
CA MET A 248 -0.20 -0.40 8.53
C MET A 248 0.68 -0.72 7.32
N THR A 249 0.18 -0.54 6.10
CA THR A 249 1.00 -0.63 4.89
C THR A 249 1.10 0.72 4.18
N LEU A 250 2.28 1.02 3.64
CA LEU A 250 2.62 2.28 2.99
C LEU A 250 3.34 2.00 1.67
N ALA A 251 3.16 2.87 0.69
CA ALA A 251 3.95 2.94 -0.54
C ALA A 251 3.70 4.32 -1.18
N LYS A 252 3.65 4.41 -2.52
CA LYS A 252 3.25 5.61 -3.28
C LYS A 252 3.92 6.89 -2.77
N GLY A 253 3.20 7.72 -2.02
CA GLY A 253 3.69 8.97 -1.42
C GLY A 253 4.96 8.79 -0.58
N LEU A 254 5.21 7.59 -0.04
CA LEU A 254 6.40 7.27 0.74
C LEU A 254 7.69 7.45 -0.07
N GLY A 255 7.68 7.03 -1.34
CA GLY A 255 8.85 7.04 -2.20
C GLY A 255 8.93 8.22 -3.16
N TYR A 256 7.89 9.06 -3.22
CA TYR A 256 7.81 10.17 -4.16
C TYR A 256 8.15 9.73 -5.61
N GLY A 257 7.64 8.57 -6.03
CA GLY A 257 7.88 8.00 -7.36
C GLY A 257 9.08 7.05 -7.46
N VAL A 258 9.99 7.02 -6.47
CA VAL A 258 10.95 5.91 -6.33
C VAL A 258 10.21 4.69 -5.76
N PRO A 259 10.39 3.48 -6.33
CA PRO A 259 9.71 2.29 -5.83
C PRO A 259 10.13 1.96 -4.40
N ILE A 260 9.19 2.07 -3.46
CA ILE A 260 9.33 1.63 -2.08
C ILE A 260 7.94 1.24 -1.56
N GLY A 261 7.92 0.21 -0.73
CA GLY A 261 6.78 -0.15 0.09
C GLY A 261 7.25 -0.41 1.52
N ALA A 262 6.36 -0.31 2.48
CA ALA A 262 6.65 -0.65 3.86
C ALA A 262 5.41 -1.26 4.51
N PHE A 263 5.61 -2.24 5.39
CA PHE A 263 4.60 -2.56 6.39
C PHE A 263 5.18 -2.29 7.77
N LEU A 264 4.35 -1.72 8.62
CA LEU A 264 4.66 -1.36 9.99
C LEU A 264 3.73 -2.14 10.90
N SER A 265 4.20 -2.51 12.09
CA SER A 265 3.36 -3.19 13.08
C SER A 265 3.68 -2.77 14.51
N LYS A 266 2.72 -3.00 15.40
CA LYS A 266 2.99 -3.01 16.84
C LYS A 266 3.91 -4.19 17.19
N GLU A 267 4.75 -4.04 18.21
CA GLU A 267 5.74 -5.06 18.60
C GLU A 267 5.06 -6.39 18.96
N TYR A 268 3.94 -6.32 19.68
CA TYR A 268 3.24 -7.50 20.19
C TYR A 268 2.71 -8.42 19.07
N CYS A 269 2.47 -7.89 17.86
CA CYS A 269 1.96 -8.66 16.74
C CYS A 269 3.03 -9.02 15.72
N MET A 270 4.27 -8.51 15.83
CA MET A 270 5.39 -8.86 14.95
C MET A 270 5.80 -10.32 15.12
N ALA A 271 5.19 -11.19 14.31
CA ALA A 271 5.42 -12.64 14.36
C ALA A 271 6.51 -13.12 13.40
N LEU A 272 6.90 -12.30 12.40
CA LEU A 272 7.90 -12.67 11.39
C LEU A 272 9.31 -12.62 12.00
N VAL A 273 10.11 -13.66 11.74
CA VAL A 273 11.49 -13.78 12.21
C VAL A 273 12.46 -13.95 11.03
N PRO A 274 13.78 -13.80 11.24
CA PRO A 274 14.76 -13.96 10.16
C PRO A 274 14.56 -15.27 9.38
N GLY A 275 14.43 -15.16 8.05
CA GLY A 275 14.16 -16.27 7.15
C GLY A 275 12.70 -16.40 6.70
N ASP A 276 11.74 -15.82 7.41
CA ASP A 276 10.32 -15.87 6.99
C ASP A 276 10.00 -14.94 5.83
N HIS A 277 10.68 -13.79 5.77
CA HIS A 277 10.43 -12.72 4.80
C HIS A 277 11.76 -12.04 4.44
N GLY A 278 11.81 -11.39 3.27
CA GLY A 278 12.98 -10.65 2.82
C GLY A 278 12.75 -10.00 1.47
N SER A 279 13.65 -9.07 1.11
CA SER A 279 13.66 -8.38 -0.18
C SER A 279 15.10 -8.12 -0.62
N THR A 280 15.40 -8.27 -1.91
CA THR A 280 16.73 -7.95 -2.46
C THR A 280 16.96 -6.44 -2.49
N PHE A 281 15.93 -5.69 -2.89
CA PHE A 281 15.97 -4.24 -3.10
C PHE A 281 15.30 -3.44 -1.98
N GLY A 282 14.45 -4.07 -1.17
CA GLY A 282 13.72 -3.37 -0.11
C GLY A 282 14.65 -2.89 0.98
N GLY A 283 14.62 -1.59 1.27
CA GLY A 283 15.55 -0.90 2.15
C GLY A 283 16.51 0.01 1.41
#